data_AF-A0A2V8FVM6-F1
#
_entry.id   AF-A0A2V8FVM6-F1
#
_cell.length_a   1.000
_cell.length_b   1.000
_cell.length_c   1.000
_cell.angle_alpha   90.00
_cell.angle_beta   90.00
_cell.angle_gamma   90.00
#
_symmetry.space_group_name_H-M   'P 1'
#
loop_
_entity.id
_entity.type
_entity.pdbx_description
1 polymer ?
#
loop_
_entity_poly.entity_id
_entity_poly.type
_entity_poly.pdbx_seq_one_letter_code
_entity_poly.pdbx_strand_id
1 'polypeptide(L)' 'MAEPPPGESEADPPRGVRSVLLDQAAALLGVSRRTVYYRIRQGRLRTIRTRCGSQRVLLDSVEELLRDELRKRARRKAR' A
#
# COMPACT_ATOMS: atom_id res chain seq x y z
N MET A 1 -4.50 -29.37 17.88
CA MET A 1 -4.76 -28.24 16.97
C MET A 1 -3.94 -27.07 17.47
N ALA A 2 -2.82 -26.76 16.82
CA ALA A 2 -2.04 -25.57 17.11
C ALA A 2 -2.37 -24.56 16.00
N GLU A 3 -3.26 -23.62 16.29
CA GLU A 3 -3.29 -22.35 15.56
C GLU A 3 -2.56 -21.35 16.45
N PRO A 4 -1.57 -20.63 15.90
CA PRO A 4 -1.95 -19.33 15.33
C PRO A 4 -1.16 -18.94 14.07
N PRO A 5 -1.67 -18.00 13.26
CA PRO A 5 -0.76 -16.94 12.83
C PRO A 5 -1.36 -15.53 12.89
N PRO A 6 -0.46 -14.52 12.93
CA PRO A 6 -0.76 -13.16 13.32
C PRO A 6 -1.41 -12.41 12.15
N GLY A 7 -2.58 -11.84 12.41
CA GLY A 7 -3.30 -11.02 11.46
C GLY A 7 -4.00 -9.91 12.21
N GLU A 8 -3.22 -8.93 12.62
CA GLU A 8 -3.65 -7.66 13.22
C GLU A 8 -4.52 -6.86 12.23
N SER A 9 -5.70 -7.39 11.89
CA SER A 9 -6.68 -6.79 10.98
C SER A 9 -8.02 -6.70 11.68
N GLU A 10 -8.07 -6.07 12.85
CA GLU A 10 -9.33 -5.70 13.49
C GLU A 10 -9.29 -4.28 14.06
N ALA A 11 -8.68 -3.36 13.32
CA ALA A 11 -8.96 -1.94 13.46
C ALA A 11 -9.56 -1.47 12.14
N ASP A 12 -10.88 -1.64 12.04
CA ASP A 12 -11.69 -1.27 10.87
C ASP A 12 -11.48 0.24 10.56
N PRO A 13 -10.93 0.59 9.38
CA PRO A 13 -11.10 1.93 8.84
C PRO A 13 -12.61 2.12 8.55
N PRO A 14 -13.15 3.35 8.43
CA PRO A 14 -14.56 3.54 8.11
C PRO A 14 -14.93 2.62 6.93
N ARG A 15 -15.98 1.78 7.12
CA ARG A 15 -16.39 0.57 6.38
C ARG A 15 -16.33 0.58 4.83
N GLY A 16 -15.94 1.68 4.19
CA GLY A 16 -15.70 1.81 2.75
C GLY A 16 -14.24 2.00 2.32
N VAL A 17 -13.27 2.17 3.22
CA VAL A 17 -11.87 2.51 2.83
C VAL A 17 -10.97 1.27 2.83
N ARG A 18 -10.70 0.73 1.64
CA ARG A 18 -9.79 -0.41 1.44
C ARG A 18 -8.33 0.03 1.70
N SER A 19 -7.74 -0.48 2.78
CA SER A 19 -6.37 -0.14 3.17
C SER A 19 -5.61 -1.35 3.71
N VAL A 20 -4.30 -1.36 3.46
CA VAL A 20 -3.38 -2.45 3.85
C VAL A 20 -2.28 -1.91 4.75
N LEU A 21 -1.64 -2.79 5.53
CA LEU A 21 -0.45 -2.40 6.28
C LEU A 21 0.70 -2.03 5.34
N LEU A 22 1.68 -1.27 5.85
CA LEU A 22 2.86 -0.88 5.07
C LEU A 22 3.59 -2.08 4.46
N ASP A 23 3.67 -3.17 5.21
CA ASP A 23 4.36 -4.40 4.82
C ASP A 23 3.64 -5.13 3.70
N GLN A 24 2.31 -5.18 3.79
CA GLN A 24 1.47 -5.74 2.75
C GLN A 24 1.55 -4.88 1.48
N ALA A 25 1.56 -3.54 1.60
CA ALA A 25 1.77 -2.66 0.45
C ALA A 25 3.14 -2.89 -0.22
N ALA A 26 4.18 -3.14 0.56
CA ALA A 26 5.51 -3.47 0.05
C ALA A 26 5.49 -4.77 -0.76
N ALA A 27 4.82 -5.81 -0.23
CA ALA A 27 4.64 -7.09 -0.92
C ALA A 27 3.83 -6.94 -2.22
N LEU A 28 2.71 -6.21 -2.19
CA LEU A 28 1.86 -5.95 -3.37
C LEU A 28 2.59 -5.20 -4.48
N LEU A 29 3.45 -4.24 -4.09
CA LEU A 29 4.23 -3.44 -5.03
C LEU A 29 5.51 -4.16 -5.49
N GLY A 30 5.88 -5.28 -4.86
CA GLY A 30 7.15 -5.97 -5.12
C GLY A 30 8.37 -5.11 -4.78
N VAL A 31 8.27 -4.25 -3.77
CA VAL A 31 9.35 -3.32 -3.36
C VAL A 31 9.65 -3.42 -1.88
N SER A 32 10.78 -2.84 -1.47
CA SER A 32 11.13 -2.75 -0.05
C SER A 32 10.21 -1.79 0.72
N ARG A 33 10.06 -1.99 2.04
CA ARG A 33 9.39 -1.03 2.95
C ARG A 33 9.94 0.39 2.79
N ARG A 34 11.27 0.52 2.64
CA ARG A 34 11.94 1.81 2.41
C ARG A 34 11.44 2.50 1.14
N THR A 35 11.23 1.75 0.06
CA THR A 35 10.65 2.27 -1.18
C THR A 35 9.22 2.73 -0.98
N VAL A 36 8.42 2.00 -0.19
CA VAL A 36 7.07 2.43 0.19
C VAL A 36 7.12 3.74 0.97
N TYR A 37 7.98 3.86 1.99
CA TYR A 37 8.17 5.12 2.72
C TYR A 37 8.58 6.28 1.83
N TYR A 38 9.50 6.06 0.89
CA TYR A 38 9.88 7.09 -0.06
C TYR A 38 8.71 7.52 -0.96
N ARG A 39 7.91 6.57 -1.44
CA ARG A 39 6.72 6.87 -2.24
C ARG A 39 5.68 7.65 -1.44
N ILE A 40 5.49 7.32 -0.15
CA ILE A 40 4.62 8.07 0.76
C ILE A 40 5.16 9.50 0.95
N ARG A 41 6.45 9.65 1.26
CA ARG A 41 7.11 10.95 1.45
C ARG A 41 7.08 11.82 0.19
N GLN A 42 7.08 11.21 -0.99
CA GLN A 42 6.94 11.87 -2.28
C GLN A 42 5.48 12.16 -2.68
N GLY A 43 4.49 11.80 -1.85
CA GLY A 43 3.07 11.98 -2.16
C GLY A 43 2.52 11.02 -3.22
N ARG A 44 3.28 9.97 -3.58
CA ARG A 44 2.88 8.95 -4.57
C ARG A 44 2.00 7.85 -3.99
N LEU A 45 2.00 7.70 -2.66
CA LEU A 45 1.13 6.78 -1.94
C LEU A 45 0.41 7.52 -0.84
N ARG A 46 -0.91 7.36 -0.78
CA ARG A 46 -1.78 7.91 0.27
C ARG A 46 -1.86 6.92 1.43
N THR A 47 -1.80 7.45 2.65
CA THR A 47 -1.91 6.66 3.87
C THR A 47 -2.90 7.24 4.85
N ILE A 48 -3.54 6.38 5.62
CA ILE A 48 -4.39 6.74 6.75
C ILE A 48 -3.72 6.26 8.04
N ARG A 49 -3.86 7.02 9.11
CA ARG A 49 -3.50 6.56 10.47
C ARG A 49 -4.78 6.13 11.15
N THR A 50 -4.76 4.93 11.71
CA THR A 50 -5.87 4.44 12.54
C THR A 50 -5.82 5.13 13.91
N ARG A 51 -6.95 5.14 14.63
CA ARG A 51 -7.02 5.71 15.98
C ARG A 51 -6.01 5.09 16.96
N CYS A 52 -5.57 3.86 16.71
CA CYS A 52 -4.59 3.14 17.52
C CYS A 52 -3.12 3.42 17.10
N GLY A 53 -2.87 4.37 16.19
CA GLY A 53 -1.53 4.79 15.79
C GLY A 53 -0.93 4.02 14.59
N SER A 54 -1.52 2.90 14.19
CA SER A 54 -1.04 2.11 13.05
C SER A 54 -1.29 2.85 11.73
N GLN A 55 -0.25 2.91 10.88
CA GLN A 55 -0.31 3.51 9.55
C GLN A 55 -0.70 2.46 8.51
N ARG A 56 -1.68 2.80 7.67
CA ARG A 56 -2.18 1.94 6.57
C ARG A 56 -2.09 2.68 5.25
N VAL A 57 -1.73 1.96 4.20
CA VAL A 57 -1.67 2.48 2.83
C VAL A 57 -3.01 2.22 2.15
N LEU A 58 -3.53 3.23 1.46
CA LEU A 58 -4.78 3.10 0.70
C LEU A 58 -4.56 2.26 -0.55
N LEU A 59 -5.41 1.24 -0.75
CA LEU A 59 -5.31 0.36 -1.91
C LEU A 59 -5.54 1.12 -3.23
N ASP A 60 -6.49 2.06 -3.26
CA ASP A 60 -6.74 2.89 -4.44
C ASP A 60 -5.48 3.64 -4.91
N SER A 61 -4.68 4.11 -3.95
CA SER A 61 -3.42 4.81 -4.23
C SER A 61 -2.33 3.85 -4.75
N VAL A 62 -2.33 2.60 -4.30
CA VAL A 62 -1.45 1.55 -4.81
C VAL A 62 -1.81 1.21 -6.25
N GLU A 63 -3.10 1.03 -6.54
CA GLU A 63 -3.59 0.72 -7.89
C GLU A 63 -3.33 1.87 -8.88
N GLU A 64 -3.54 3.11 -8.45
CA GLU A 64 -3.18 4.31 -9.22
C GLU A 64 -1.68 4.35 -9.55
N LEU A 65 -0.83 4.07 -8.55
CA LEU A 65 0.62 4.02 -8.74
C LEU A 65 1.03 2.94 -9.75
N LEU A 66 0.46 1.74 -9.65
CA LEU A 66 0.73 0.64 -10.57
C LEU A 66 0.31 0.97 -12.00
N ARG A 67 -0.89 1.57 -12.19
CA ARG A 67 -1.36 2.03 -13.51
C ARG A 67 -0.40 3.05 -14.11
N ASP A 68 0.08 4.00 -13.32
CA ASP A 68 1.04 5.00 -13.78
C ASP A 68 2.41 4.39 -14.16
N GLU A 69 2.89 3.42 -13.39
CA GLU A 69 4.14 2.71 -13.71
C GLU A 69 4.01 1.90 -15.01
N LEU A 70 2.88 1.21 -15.22
CA LEU A 70 2.59 0.51 -16.46
C LEU A 70 2.52 1.46 -17.66
N ARG A 71 1.82 2.59 -17.53
CA ARG A 71 1.75 3.63 -18.57
C ARG A 71 3.13 4.17 -18.93
N LYS A 72 3.98 4.44 -17.94
CA LYS A 72 5.36 4.92 -18.16
C LYS A 72 6.22 3.86 -18.87
N ARG A 73 6.07 2.58 -18.51
CA ARG A 73 6.76 1.47 -19.19
C ARG A 73 6.33 1.33 -20.65
N ALA A 74 5.02 1.43 -20.94
CA ALA A 74 4.50 1.38 -22.30
C ALA A 74 5.06 2.52 -23.17
N ARG A 75 5.06 3.76 -22.66
CA ARG A 75 5.64 4.92 -23.36
C ARG A 75 7.11 4.74 -23.71
N ARG A 76 7.89 4.12 -22.82
CA ARG A 76 9.32 3.84 -23.06
C ARG A 76 9.54 2.79 -24.14
N LYS A 77 8.67 1.78 -24.24
CA LYS A 77 8.76 0.74 -25.28
C LYS A 77 8.35 1.24 -26.67
N ALA A 78 7.54 2.29 -26.74
CA ALA A 78 7.07 2.89 -27.98
C ALA A 78 8.03 3.95 -28.57
N ARG A 79 9.17 4.17 -27.92
CA ARG A 79 10.21 5.12 -28.33
C ARG A 79 11.46 4.36 -28.74
#